data_AF-A0A917KFM6-F1
#
_entry.id   AF-A0A917KFM6-F1
#
_cell.length_a   1.000
_cell.length_b   1.000
_cell.length_c   1.000
_cell.angle_alpha   90.00
_cell.angle_beta   90.00
_cell.angle_gamma   90.00
#
_symmetry.space_group_name_H-M   'P 1'
#
loop_
_entity.id
_entity.type
_entity.pdbx_description
1 polymer ?
#
loop_
_entity_poly.entity_id
_entity_poly.type
_entity_poly.pdbx_seq_one_letter_code
_entity_poly.pdbx_strand_id
1 'polypeptide(L)'
;MWGSKMGVLAAAVVTWTAPVRPAQPLGVSRAPDGAETPVAMHRVLRHEAAGLPAGDGGVGTGTRTAVAKPSVVVYGMRKFPYPYQAMLAISSDADHETLRKFNLIHTFLNTTQMTPMGRGLGLDIADSFFMYNGSNLRENVDWHESGLAGEFTYFYRTSDIPFGAKIIDRYIHAGWIDAMHSFGDFSMQNPHQTLFRRQLAVQAIRTLEAHKDFVTVWTDHGNQSNVDNFGAWGVSRFYRYQQGALPGSPYHVTDLLIPYGIRFVWADIPSARFGYPSIIYPLRLPDGRKVWGFWRYTSSSIDKRGDSHWVWSVDDLSQVLTIRHLLEIEWGHEYAIVATHLCSDNDVNPLPGNAVAALRLLQHQYLAGHILVARTSRLLQYNVTQRYLQYYVTRSHQEAVIHITGIADPVFGWQPPTLANLRGVTFYTSDPARTQIDIWNTPVNPALIQRNPTDGVHPSIGIRWYPPDTRNYAVTPPLRRIEVS
;
A
#
# COMPACT_ATOMS: atom_id res chain seq x y z
N MET A 1 47.68 7.18 1.61
CA MET A 1 47.54 5.78 1.13
C MET A 1 47.29 4.91 2.33
N TRP A 2 46.08 4.34 2.43
CA TRP A 2 45.65 3.12 3.12
C TRP A 2 44.17 3.32 3.47
N GLY A 3 43.31 2.66 2.69
CA GLY A 3 41.87 2.66 2.88
C GLY A 3 41.45 1.55 3.83
N SER A 4 40.44 1.83 4.62
CA SER A 4 39.76 0.84 5.47
C SER A 4 38.28 0.87 5.12
N LYS A 5 37.84 -0.20 4.44
CA LYS A 5 36.44 -0.57 4.24
C LYS A 5 35.84 -0.91 5.61
N MET A 6 34.75 -0.24 5.99
CA MET A 6 33.90 -0.68 7.10
C MET A 6 32.75 -1.53 6.54
N GLY A 7 32.55 -2.69 7.17
CA GLY A 7 31.54 -3.67 6.81
C GLY A 7 30.19 -3.33 7.44
N VAL A 8 29.14 -3.55 6.65
CA VAL A 8 27.74 -3.54 7.06
C VAL A 8 27.47 -4.78 7.91
N LEU A 9 26.99 -4.58 9.14
CA LEU A 9 26.53 -5.64 10.04
C LEU A 9 25.06 -5.92 9.74
N ALA A 10 24.80 -7.09 9.18
CA ALA A 10 23.47 -7.65 9.01
C ALA A 10 22.80 -7.91 10.36
N ALA A 11 21.50 -7.65 10.44
CA ALA A 11 20.64 -8.11 11.52
C ALA A 11 20.86 -9.61 11.77
N ALA A 12 20.97 -9.99 13.05
CA ALA A 12 21.35 -11.34 13.46
C ALA A 12 20.33 -12.38 13.00
N VAL A 13 20.63 -13.08 11.91
CA VAL A 13 19.95 -14.33 11.53
C VAL A 13 20.48 -15.46 12.41
N VAL A 14 19.67 -15.89 13.37
CA VAL A 14 19.91 -17.12 14.12
C VAL A 14 19.58 -18.30 13.20
N THR A 15 20.61 -18.93 12.61
CA THR A 15 20.46 -20.19 11.87
C THR A 15 20.55 -21.37 12.84
N TRP A 16 19.52 -22.22 12.87
CA TRP A 16 19.63 -23.59 13.38
C TRP A 16 19.12 -24.56 12.33
N THR A 17 20.00 -25.48 11.93
CA THR A 17 19.75 -26.54 10.97
C THR A 17 19.06 -27.73 11.65
N ALA A 18 17.88 -28.10 11.16
CA ALA A 18 17.33 -29.44 11.34
C ALA A 18 16.59 -29.86 10.06
N PRO A 19 16.83 -31.06 9.51
CA PRO A 19 16.23 -31.48 8.25
C PRO A 19 14.76 -31.85 8.46
N VAL A 20 13.84 -31.13 7.81
CA VAL A 20 12.42 -31.48 7.77
C VAL A 20 12.06 -31.89 6.35
N ARG A 21 11.57 -33.13 6.19
CA ARG A 21 11.01 -33.64 4.93
C ARG A 21 9.74 -32.84 4.58
N PRO A 22 9.48 -32.54 3.30
CA PRO A 22 8.30 -31.76 2.91
C PRO A 22 7.02 -32.55 3.20
N ALA A 23 6.10 -31.93 3.92
CA ALA A 23 4.72 -32.38 4.00
C ALA A 23 3.99 -32.00 2.70
N GLN A 24 3.31 -32.97 2.10
CA GLN A 24 2.42 -32.73 0.96
C GLN A 24 1.23 -31.85 1.37
N PRO A 25 0.78 -30.91 0.52
CA PRO A 25 -0.40 -30.12 0.80
C PRO A 25 -1.67 -30.98 0.67
N LEU A 26 -2.49 -30.96 1.72
CA LEU A 26 -3.84 -31.51 1.72
C LEU A 26 -4.74 -30.66 0.80
N GLY A 27 -5.19 -31.29 -0.29
CA GLY A 27 -6.49 -31.14 -0.96
C GLY A 27 -7.09 -29.75 -1.10
N VAL A 28 -6.76 -29.05 -2.20
CA VAL A 28 -7.66 -28.07 -2.82
C VAL A 28 -8.43 -28.80 -3.92
N SER A 29 -9.77 -28.82 -3.83
CA SER A 29 -10.63 -29.42 -4.84
C SER A 29 -10.50 -28.69 -6.17
N ARG A 30 -10.22 -29.45 -7.24
CA ARG A 30 -10.21 -29.00 -8.64
C ARG A 30 -11.57 -28.41 -9.04
N ALA A 31 -11.56 -27.21 -9.61
CA ALA A 31 -12.59 -26.75 -10.55
C ALA A 31 -12.18 -27.16 -11.98
N PRO A 32 -13.13 -27.37 -12.92
CA PRO A 32 -12.86 -28.07 -14.17
C PRO A 32 -12.21 -27.17 -15.23
N ASP A 33 -11.38 -27.83 -16.03
CA ASP A 33 -10.74 -27.32 -17.23
C ASP A 33 -11.76 -26.84 -18.28
N GLY A 34 -11.50 -25.65 -18.83
CA GLY A 34 -12.17 -25.09 -20.00
C GLY A 34 -11.20 -24.13 -20.69
N ALA A 35 -10.21 -24.70 -21.38
CA ALA A 35 -9.23 -23.96 -22.15
C ALA A 35 -9.84 -23.54 -23.50
N GLU A 36 -10.05 -22.24 -23.70
CA GLU A 36 -10.14 -21.64 -25.03
C GLU A 36 -8.80 -20.99 -25.37
N THR A 37 -8.18 -21.49 -26.44
CA THR A 37 -6.96 -21.00 -27.08
C THR A 37 -7.11 -19.57 -27.61
N PRO A 38 -6.11 -18.68 -27.46
CA PRO A 38 -6.11 -17.42 -28.19
C PRO A 38 -5.62 -17.63 -29.62
N VAL A 39 -6.48 -17.27 -30.58
CA VAL A 39 -6.15 -17.17 -32.01
C VAL A 39 -5.14 -16.04 -32.22
N ALA A 40 -4.06 -16.35 -32.92
CA ALA A 40 -3.04 -15.42 -33.35
C ALA A 40 -3.63 -14.32 -34.26
N MET A 41 -3.50 -13.05 -33.86
CA MET A 41 -3.78 -11.93 -34.76
C MET A 41 -2.56 -11.66 -35.65
N HIS A 42 -2.72 -12.02 -36.92
CA HIS A 42 -1.85 -11.64 -38.01
C HIS A 42 -1.91 -10.13 -38.25
N ARG A 43 -0.72 -9.53 -38.28
CA ARG A 43 -0.41 -8.17 -38.71
C ARG A 43 -0.73 -8.03 -40.21
N VAL A 44 -1.71 -7.19 -40.58
CA VAL A 44 -1.94 -6.79 -41.97
C VAL A 44 -1.27 -5.45 -42.24
N LEU A 45 -0.45 -5.45 -43.28
CA LEU A 45 0.34 -4.34 -43.80
C LEU A 45 -0.55 -3.28 -44.46
N ARG A 46 -0.09 -2.03 -44.33
CA ARG A 46 -0.62 -0.86 -45.04
C ARG A 46 -0.44 -1.05 -46.55
N HIS A 47 -1.49 -0.77 -47.33
CA HIS A 47 -1.37 -0.41 -48.74
C HIS A 47 -1.94 0.99 -48.96
N GLU A 48 -1.14 1.77 -49.68
CA GLU A 48 -1.37 3.14 -50.10
C GLU A 48 -2.52 3.25 -51.11
N ALA A 49 -3.19 4.41 -51.06
CA ALA A 49 -4.29 4.77 -51.93
C ALA A 49 -3.79 5.23 -53.31
N ALA A 50 -4.37 4.66 -54.37
CA ALA A 50 -4.37 5.21 -55.72
C ALA A 50 -5.74 5.88 -55.97
N GLY A 51 -5.72 7.07 -56.56
CA GLY A 51 -6.89 7.93 -56.71
C GLY A 51 -7.78 7.65 -57.92
N LEU A 52 -8.69 8.62 -58.13
CA LEU A 52 -9.53 8.99 -59.30
C LEU A 52 -11.01 9.21 -58.86
N PRO A 53 -11.84 9.95 -59.63
CA PRO A 53 -11.71 11.37 -60.00
C PRO A 53 -12.97 12.18 -59.62
N ALA A 54 -12.92 13.49 -59.89
CA ALA A 54 -14.02 14.43 -59.73
C ALA A 54 -15.25 14.10 -60.59
N GLY A 55 -16.44 14.28 -60.00
CA GLY A 55 -17.74 14.15 -60.65
C GLY A 55 -18.73 15.16 -60.04
N ASP A 56 -19.51 15.76 -60.93
CA ASP A 56 -20.18 17.05 -60.86
C ASP A 56 -21.59 17.02 -60.22
N GLY A 57 -22.08 18.20 -59.85
CA GLY A 57 -23.48 18.64 -59.93
C GLY A 57 -24.61 17.85 -59.23
N GLY A 58 -25.12 18.39 -58.12
CA GLY A 58 -26.43 17.97 -57.60
C GLY A 58 -26.88 18.71 -56.34
N VAL A 59 -27.46 19.91 -56.50
CA VAL A 59 -28.14 20.62 -55.41
C VAL A 59 -29.49 19.94 -55.16
N GLY A 60 -29.49 18.97 -54.25
CA GLY A 60 -30.69 18.35 -53.69
C GLY A 60 -30.97 18.93 -52.31
N THR A 61 -32.12 19.57 -52.14
CA THR A 61 -32.70 19.99 -50.85
C THR A 61 -33.19 18.76 -50.07
N GLY A 62 -32.24 17.97 -49.58
CA GLY A 62 -32.50 16.86 -48.68
C GLY A 62 -32.76 17.38 -47.27
N THR A 63 -33.97 17.15 -46.78
CA THR A 63 -34.28 17.12 -45.34
C THR A 63 -33.24 16.25 -44.66
N ARG A 64 -32.31 16.86 -43.93
CA ARG A 64 -31.38 16.15 -43.03
C ARG A 64 -32.21 15.45 -41.97
N THR A 65 -32.60 14.21 -42.21
CA THR A 65 -32.99 13.27 -41.17
C THR A 65 -31.86 13.26 -40.15
N ALA A 66 -32.10 13.85 -38.98
CA ALA A 66 -31.15 13.83 -37.88
C ALA A 66 -30.83 12.35 -37.60
N VAL A 67 -29.62 11.93 -37.95
CA VAL A 67 -29.13 10.58 -37.65
C VAL A 67 -29.19 10.45 -36.14
N ALA A 68 -30.09 9.60 -35.64
CA ALA A 68 -30.25 9.38 -34.21
C ALA A 68 -28.89 8.99 -33.64
N LYS A 69 -28.41 9.75 -32.63
CA LYS A 69 -27.13 9.42 -31.99
C LYS A 69 -27.21 7.99 -31.42
N PRO A 70 -26.15 7.19 -31.57
CA PRO A 70 -26.13 5.85 -31.01
C PRO A 70 -26.30 5.91 -29.48
N SER A 71 -26.98 4.91 -28.94
CA SER A 71 -27.20 4.73 -27.50
C SER A 71 -25.87 4.64 -26.75
N VAL A 72 -25.80 5.23 -25.56
CA VAL A 72 -24.59 5.20 -24.74
C VAL A 72 -24.40 3.81 -24.14
N VAL A 73 -23.19 3.25 -24.28
CA VAL A 73 -22.82 1.92 -23.76
C VAL A 73 -21.78 2.08 -22.67
N VAL A 74 -22.00 1.43 -21.52
CA VAL A 74 -20.98 1.26 -20.47
C VAL A 74 -20.39 -0.14 -20.62
N TYR A 75 -19.08 -0.21 -20.86
CA TYR A 75 -18.37 -1.46 -21.17
C TYR A 75 -17.92 -2.23 -19.93
N GLY A 76 -17.74 -1.55 -18.80
CA GLY A 76 -17.28 -2.15 -17.56
C GLY A 76 -16.40 -1.21 -16.75
N MET A 77 -15.98 -1.68 -15.58
CA MET A 77 -15.09 -0.94 -14.70
C MET A 77 -13.62 -1.18 -15.08
N ARG A 78 -12.81 -0.12 -15.07
CA ARG A 78 -11.35 -0.20 -15.16
C ARG A 78 -10.78 -0.84 -13.90
N LYS A 79 -9.61 -1.48 -14.04
CA LYS A 79 -8.90 -2.04 -12.91
C LYS A 79 -8.20 -0.98 -12.06
N PHE A 80 -7.71 0.10 -12.65
CA PHE A 80 -7.03 1.18 -11.93
C PHE A 80 -7.59 2.55 -12.30
N PRO A 81 -7.37 3.56 -11.44
CA PRO A 81 -7.77 4.93 -11.74
C PRO A 81 -7.11 5.41 -13.02
N TYR A 82 -7.85 6.12 -13.87
CA TYR A 82 -7.28 6.73 -15.07
C TYR A 82 -6.21 7.79 -14.68
N PRO A 83 -5.06 7.89 -15.39
CA PRO A 83 -4.66 7.13 -16.59
C PRO A 83 -3.89 5.82 -16.29
N TYR A 84 -3.70 5.48 -15.02
CA TYR A 84 -2.78 4.46 -14.56
C TYR A 84 -3.17 3.05 -14.98
N GLN A 85 -2.14 2.21 -15.14
CA GLN A 85 -2.25 0.80 -15.51
C GLN A 85 -1.81 -0.13 -14.38
N ALA A 86 -1.18 0.40 -13.33
CA ALA A 86 -0.77 -0.31 -12.11
C ALA A 86 -0.90 0.60 -10.88
N MET A 87 -0.84 0.00 -9.69
CA MET A 87 -0.75 0.71 -8.41
C MET A 87 0.41 0.20 -7.57
N LEU A 88 1.13 1.12 -6.92
CA LEU A 88 2.26 0.79 -6.06
C LEU A 88 2.21 1.59 -4.75
N ALA A 89 2.51 0.94 -3.64
CA ALA A 89 2.79 1.58 -2.35
C ALA A 89 4.20 1.23 -1.87
N ILE A 90 4.83 2.17 -1.16
CA ILE A 90 5.95 1.87 -0.26
C ILE A 90 5.34 1.69 1.13
N SER A 91 5.52 0.51 1.71
CA SER A 91 5.11 0.20 3.08
C SER A 91 6.37 0.17 3.91
N SER A 92 6.70 1.32 4.50
CA SER A 92 7.87 1.48 5.34
C SER A 92 7.57 1.04 6.78
N ASP A 93 8.54 0.37 7.38
CA ASP A 93 8.51 -0.08 8.77
C ASP A 93 9.24 0.96 9.66
N ALA A 94 8.69 1.21 10.84
CA ALA A 94 9.10 2.30 11.75
C ALA A 94 10.45 2.08 12.46
N ASP A 95 11.20 1.05 12.05
CA ASP A 95 12.48 0.69 12.62
C ASP A 95 13.51 1.81 12.52
N HIS A 96 14.18 2.02 13.66
CA HIS A 96 15.24 2.99 13.84
C HIS A 96 14.80 4.41 13.53
N GLU A 97 13.50 4.69 13.52
CA GLU A 97 12.98 5.98 13.17
C GLU A 97 13.35 7.03 14.22
N THR A 98 13.79 8.19 13.77
CA THR A 98 13.86 9.40 14.61
C THR A 98 13.02 10.48 13.97
N LEU A 99 12.49 11.41 14.77
CA LEU A 99 11.73 12.54 14.23
C LEU A 99 12.51 13.31 13.16
N ARG A 100 13.84 13.39 13.31
CA ARG A 100 14.73 14.01 12.32
C ARG A 100 14.67 13.27 10.99
N LYS A 101 14.91 11.95 11.00
CA LYS A 101 14.91 11.11 9.79
C LYS A 101 13.55 11.12 9.13
N PHE A 102 12.49 10.89 9.90
CA PHE A 102 11.11 10.94 9.43
C PHE A 102 10.79 12.27 8.72
N ASN A 103 11.08 13.41 9.37
CA ASN A 103 10.82 14.72 8.78
C ASN A 103 11.59 14.94 7.49
N LEU A 104 12.87 14.56 7.46
CA LEU A 104 13.74 14.75 6.31
C LEU A 104 13.27 13.89 5.12
N ILE A 105 12.92 12.63 5.39
CA ILE A 105 12.42 11.67 4.40
C ILE A 105 11.04 12.11 3.90
N HIS A 106 10.06 12.37 4.75
CA HIS A 106 8.72 12.76 4.30
C HIS A 106 8.68 14.14 3.64
N THR A 107 9.55 15.07 4.04
CA THR A 107 9.70 16.32 3.26
C THR A 107 10.16 16.00 1.84
N PHE A 108 11.10 15.07 1.67
CA PHE A 108 11.55 14.64 0.34
C PHE A 108 10.50 13.82 -0.41
N LEU A 109 9.83 12.86 0.21
CA LEU A 109 8.87 12.00 -0.48
C LEU A 109 7.58 12.74 -0.84
N ASN A 110 7.01 13.51 0.08
CA ASN A 110 5.64 13.99 -0.05
C ASN A 110 5.53 15.44 -0.54
N THR A 111 6.56 16.26 -0.40
CA THR A 111 6.49 17.68 -0.80
C THR A 111 7.15 17.91 -2.16
N THR A 112 7.11 19.14 -2.66
CA THR A 112 7.91 19.58 -3.82
C THR A 112 9.01 20.59 -3.44
N GLN A 113 9.33 20.69 -2.14
CA GLN A 113 10.30 21.64 -1.59
C GLN A 113 11.73 21.16 -1.82
N MET A 114 12.72 22.05 -1.82
CA MET A 114 14.13 21.63 -1.85
C MET A 114 14.54 21.02 -0.52
N THR A 115 15.23 19.88 -0.58
CA THR A 115 15.79 19.15 0.58
C THR A 115 17.27 18.85 0.32
N PRO A 116 18.02 18.38 1.33
CA PRO A 116 19.37 17.83 1.12
C PRO A 116 19.47 16.71 0.07
N MET A 117 18.39 15.97 -0.18
CA MET A 117 18.29 14.91 -1.22
C MET A 117 17.80 15.44 -2.58
N GLY A 118 17.69 16.77 -2.73
CA GLY A 118 17.12 17.44 -3.90
C GLY A 118 15.65 17.80 -3.73
N ARG A 119 14.99 18.17 -4.84
CA ARG A 119 13.59 18.63 -4.84
C ARG A 119 12.62 17.52 -4.42
N GLY A 120 11.66 17.73 -3.52
CA GLY A 120 10.75 16.66 -3.12
C GLY A 120 9.97 16.04 -4.29
N LEU A 121 9.53 14.78 -4.10
CA LEU A 121 8.91 13.94 -5.12
C LEU A 121 7.41 14.25 -5.32
N GLY A 122 6.74 14.77 -4.30
CA GLY A 122 5.29 14.97 -4.33
C GLY A 122 4.49 13.67 -4.45
N LEU A 123 5.02 12.56 -3.93
CA LEU A 123 4.37 11.25 -3.93
C LEU A 123 3.53 11.08 -2.66
N ASP A 124 2.42 10.34 -2.78
CA ASP A 124 1.59 9.96 -1.65
C ASP A 124 2.17 8.69 -1.01
N ILE A 125 3.18 8.85 -0.16
CA ILE A 125 3.82 7.76 0.61
C ILE A 125 3.61 8.02 2.10
N ALA A 126 3.31 6.97 2.85
CA ALA A 126 3.18 7.01 4.30
C ALA A 126 4.11 5.97 4.93
N ASP A 127 4.39 6.16 6.21
CA ASP A 127 5.10 5.21 7.05
C ASP A 127 4.16 4.53 8.06
N SER A 128 4.72 3.56 8.76
CA SER A 128 4.12 2.99 9.95
C SER A 128 4.63 3.69 11.21
N PHE A 129 4.14 3.29 12.39
CA PHE A 129 4.66 3.78 13.67
C PHE A 129 4.52 2.72 14.77
N PHE A 130 5.28 2.91 15.85
CA PHE A 130 5.16 2.16 17.09
C PHE A 130 4.45 2.96 18.18
N MET A 131 3.62 2.30 18.99
CA MET A 131 3.12 2.90 20.24
C MET A 131 4.20 2.90 21.32
N TYR A 132 5.05 1.87 21.35
CA TYR A 132 6.04 1.62 22.41
C TYR A 132 7.38 1.15 21.84
N ASN A 133 8.45 1.34 22.60
CA ASN A 133 9.71 0.62 22.39
C ASN A 133 10.11 -0.10 23.70
N GLY A 134 10.04 -1.42 23.68
CA GLY A 134 10.47 -2.32 24.75
C GLY A 134 11.74 -3.11 24.42
N SER A 135 12.45 -2.74 23.36
CA SER A 135 13.60 -3.49 22.87
C SER A 135 14.82 -3.33 23.78
N ASN A 136 15.59 -4.41 23.92
CA ASN A 136 16.87 -4.40 24.64
C ASN A 136 18.07 -4.73 23.76
N LEU A 137 17.87 -4.70 22.44
CA LEU A 137 18.95 -4.77 21.47
C LEU A 137 19.87 -3.55 21.62
N ARG A 138 21.13 -3.71 21.23
CA ARG A 138 22.14 -2.64 21.32
C ARG A 138 22.38 -2.10 19.92
N GLU A 139 21.52 -1.18 19.52
CA GLU A 139 21.54 -0.59 18.19
C GLU A 139 21.46 0.93 18.29
N ASN A 140 22.09 1.60 17.33
CA ASN A 140 21.99 3.04 17.16
C ASN A 140 20.87 3.33 16.18
N VAL A 141 20.07 4.36 16.48
CA VAL A 141 18.99 4.85 15.63
C VAL A 141 19.31 6.18 14.95
N ASP A 142 20.49 6.77 15.20
CA ASP A 142 20.93 7.98 14.50
C ASP A 142 22.45 8.15 14.54
N TRP A 143 23.00 9.06 13.72
CA TRP A 143 24.45 9.31 13.55
C TRP A 143 25.19 9.77 14.82
N HIS A 144 24.47 10.10 15.89
CA HIS A 144 25.01 10.60 17.16
C HIS A 144 24.93 9.60 18.32
N GLU A 145 25.08 8.29 18.06
CA GLU A 145 25.03 7.24 19.11
C GLU A 145 23.75 7.27 19.96
N SER A 146 22.63 7.67 19.36
CA SER A 146 21.33 7.54 20.02
C SER A 146 20.93 6.06 20.01
N GLY A 147 20.86 5.43 21.18
CA GLY A 147 20.36 4.05 21.27
C GLY A 147 18.86 3.96 20.96
N LEU A 148 18.32 2.74 20.84
CA LEU A 148 16.88 2.46 20.58
C LEU A 148 15.89 3.21 21.49
N ALA A 149 16.31 3.65 22.67
CA ALA A 149 15.49 4.50 23.53
C ALA A 149 15.10 5.86 22.91
N GLY A 150 15.80 6.29 21.85
CA GLY A 150 15.51 7.49 21.08
C GLY A 150 14.61 7.26 19.86
N GLU A 151 14.15 6.02 19.63
CA GLU A 151 13.27 5.69 18.53
C GLU A 151 11.92 6.42 18.65
N PHE A 152 11.44 6.95 17.53
CA PHE A 152 10.26 7.81 17.46
C PHE A 152 8.99 6.99 17.63
N THR A 153 8.54 6.93 18.88
CA THR A 153 7.38 6.15 19.33
C THR A 153 6.35 7.05 19.99
N TYR A 154 5.12 6.56 20.15
CA TYR A 154 4.04 7.32 20.78
C TYR A 154 4.34 7.64 22.25
N PHE A 155 4.64 6.59 23.02
CA PHE A 155 4.99 6.66 24.43
C PHE A 155 6.48 6.41 24.65
N TYR A 156 7.04 6.99 25.70
CA TYR A 156 8.43 6.76 26.07
C TYR A 156 8.59 5.33 26.57
N ARG A 157 9.32 4.51 25.80
CA ARG A 157 9.56 3.09 26.08
C ARG A 157 8.25 2.31 26.24
N THR A 158 8.06 1.62 27.36
CA THR A 158 6.83 0.90 27.73
C THR A 158 6.04 1.60 28.85
N SER A 159 6.30 2.90 29.05
CA SER A 159 5.58 3.73 30.04
C SER A 159 4.30 4.35 29.46
N ASP A 160 3.60 5.13 30.27
CA ASP A 160 2.47 5.97 29.87
C ASP A 160 2.85 7.43 29.58
N ILE A 161 4.14 7.76 29.62
CA ILE A 161 4.65 9.11 29.38
C ILE A 161 4.63 9.38 27.87
N PRO A 162 3.90 10.41 27.38
CA PRO A 162 3.93 10.76 25.96
C PRO A 162 5.34 11.16 25.49
N PHE A 163 5.77 10.60 24.36
CA PHE A 163 7.05 10.94 23.72
C PHE A 163 6.82 11.64 22.38
N GLY A 164 6.43 10.89 21.35
CA GLY A 164 6.07 11.39 20.02
C GLY A 164 4.58 11.70 19.82
N ALA A 165 3.73 11.40 20.81
CA ALA A 165 2.26 11.43 20.74
C ALA A 165 1.66 12.53 19.83
N LYS A 166 1.80 13.82 20.20
CA LYS A 166 1.19 14.93 19.45
C LYS A 166 1.66 15.04 17.99
N ILE A 167 2.88 14.59 17.72
CA ILE A 167 3.46 14.63 16.37
C ILE A 167 2.93 13.45 15.55
N ILE A 168 2.85 12.26 16.15
CA ILE A 168 2.24 11.08 15.54
C ILE A 168 0.76 11.33 15.23
N ASP A 169 -0.02 11.87 16.18
CA ASP A 169 -1.43 12.26 15.95
C ASP A 169 -1.55 13.14 14.68
N ARG A 170 -0.70 14.17 14.59
CA ARG A 170 -0.64 15.09 13.45
C ARG A 170 -0.31 14.36 12.14
N TYR A 171 0.65 13.45 12.16
CA TYR A 171 1.08 12.72 10.96
C TYR A 171 0.08 11.66 10.51
N ILE A 172 -0.68 11.08 11.43
CA ILE A 172 -1.85 10.25 11.10
C ILE A 172 -2.91 11.10 10.37
N HIS A 173 -3.26 12.27 10.91
CA HIS A 173 -4.26 13.17 10.28
C HIS A 173 -3.80 13.76 8.95
N ALA A 174 -2.50 14.04 8.81
CA ALA A 174 -1.89 14.50 7.56
C ALA A 174 -1.74 13.37 6.52
N GLY A 175 -1.77 12.11 6.98
CA GLY A 175 -1.58 10.94 6.15
C GLY A 175 -0.13 10.59 5.83
N TRP A 176 0.83 11.12 6.58
CA TRP A 176 2.24 10.69 6.57
C TRP A 176 2.45 9.40 7.36
N ILE A 177 1.53 9.07 8.28
CA ILE A 177 1.45 7.75 8.95
C ILE A 177 0.10 7.12 8.60
N ASP A 178 0.09 5.85 8.20
CA ASP A 178 -1.16 5.13 7.88
C ASP A 178 -1.23 3.65 8.29
N ALA A 179 -0.17 3.14 8.92
CA ALA A 179 -0.08 1.79 9.44
C ALA A 179 0.45 1.76 10.88
N MET A 180 0.03 0.76 11.65
CA MET A 180 0.63 0.44 12.95
C MET A 180 1.56 -0.76 12.77
N HIS A 181 2.81 -0.64 13.22
CA HIS A 181 3.79 -1.71 13.09
C HIS A 181 3.89 -2.49 14.38
N SER A 182 3.00 -3.46 14.62
CA SER A 182 2.76 -4.02 15.96
C SER A 182 2.44 -2.96 17.03
N PHE A 183 2.25 -3.33 18.30
CA PHE A 183 2.17 -2.30 19.35
C PHE A 183 3.52 -1.62 19.60
N GLY A 184 4.63 -2.23 19.21
CA GLY A 184 5.95 -1.67 19.47
C GLY A 184 7.09 -2.61 19.13
N ASP A 185 8.30 -2.09 19.11
CA ASP A 185 9.48 -2.95 19.10
C ASP A 185 9.70 -3.58 20.47
N PHE A 186 9.36 -4.85 20.60
CA PHE A 186 9.61 -5.66 21.79
C PHE A 186 10.77 -6.64 21.60
N SER A 187 11.61 -6.46 20.58
CA SER A 187 12.71 -7.37 20.27
C SER A 187 13.70 -7.49 21.43
N MET A 188 13.95 -8.72 21.87
CA MET A 188 14.89 -9.00 22.96
C MET A 188 16.09 -9.81 22.46
N GLN A 189 17.25 -9.62 23.09
CA GLN A 189 18.43 -10.48 22.90
C GLN A 189 18.12 -11.94 23.20
N ASN A 190 17.27 -12.19 24.21
CA ASN A 190 16.65 -13.49 24.43
C ASN A 190 15.25 -13.49 23.82
N PRO A 191 15.04 -14.09 22.63
CA PRO A 191 13.79 -13.99 21.88
C PRO A 191 12.61 -14.75 22.53
N HIS A 192 12.82 -15.42 23.67
CA HIS A 192 11.77 -16.08 24.45
C HIS A 192 11.26 -15.23 25.63
N GLN A 193 11.80 -14.03 25.80
CA GLN A 193 11.32 -13.04 26.75
C GLN A 193 10.59 -11.94 26.01
N THR A 194 9.70 -11.22 26.70
CA THR A 194 9.01 -10.07 26.12
C THR A 194 8.72 -9.04 27.20
N LEU A 195 8.74 -7.76 26.82
CA LEU A 195 8.19 -6.68 27.63
C LEU A 195 6.75 -6.33 27.26
N PHE A 196 6.20 -6.94 26.20
CA PHE A 196 4.81 -6.74 25.83
C PHE A 196 3.89 -7.23 26.95
N ARG A 197 2.90 -6.41 27.27
CA ARG A 197 1.80 -6.73 28.17
C ARG A 197 0.52 -6.26 27.54
N ARG A 198 -0.55 -7.04 27.63
CA ARG A 198 -1.86 -6.67 27.06
C ARG A 198 -2.39 -5.32 27.56
N GLN A 199 -2.00 -4.87 28.76
CA GLN A 199 -2.36 -3.54 29.26
C GLN A 199 -1.81 -2.41 28.38
N LEU A 200 -0.63 -2.59 27.76
CA LEU A 200 -0.08 -1.65 26.78
C LEU A 200 -1.00 -1.56 25.56
N ALA A 201 -1.47 -2.68 25.04
CA ALA A 201 -2.42 -2.71 23.93
C ALA A 201 -3.74 -2.00 24.29
N VAL A 202 -4.29 -2.26 25.48
CA VAL A 202 -5.52 -1.58 25.95
C VAL A 202 -5.33 -0.07 26.04
N GLN A 203 -4.20 0.38 26.59
CA GLN A 203 -3.88 1.80 26.68
C GLN A 203 -3.74 2.43 25.30
N ALA A 204 -2.96 1.81 24.42
CA ALA A 204 -2.73 2.29 23.06
C ALA A 204 -4.04 2.51 22.29
N ILE A 205 -4.91 1.50 22.27
CA ILE A 205 -6.18 1.60 21.54
C ILE A 205 -7.08 2.70 22.13
N ARG A 206 -7.19 2.78 23.46
CA ARG A 206 -7.97 3.84 24.11
C ARG A 206 -7.44 5.24 23.77
N THR A 207 -6.13 5.39 23.71
CA THR A 207 -5.50 6.67 23.36
C THR A 207 -5.81 7.05 21.92
N LEU A 208 -5.63 6.14 20.96
CA LEU A 208 -5.94 6.40 19.55
C LEU A 208 -7.42 6.71 19.34
N GLU A 209 -8.33 5.97 19.98
CA GLU A 209 -9.77 6.25 19.94
C GLU A 209 -10.10 7.63 20.50
N ALA A 210 -9.51 8.01 21.65
CA ALA A 210 -9.73 9.30 22.27
C ALA A 210 -9.28 10.47 21.37
N HIS A 211 -8.22 10.26 20.59
CA HIS A 211 -7.66 11.26 19.68
C HIS A 211 -8.29 11.22 18.29
N LYS A 212 -9.16 10.23 18.02
CA LYS A 212 -9.76 9.96 16.71
C LYS A 212 -8.71 9.66 15.64
N ASP A 213 -7.60 9.08 16.08
CA ASP A 213 -6.57 8.56 15.21
C ASP A 213 -7.00 7.17 14.78
N PHE A 214 -7.32 7.02 13.49
CA PHE A 214 -7.79 5.76 12.92
C PHE A 214 -6.82 5.27 11.85
N VAL A 215 -6.10 4.20 12.14
CA VAL A 215 -5.31 3.43 11.17
C VAL A 215 -6.00 2.10 10.90
N THR A 216 -5.85 1.59 9.67
CA THR A 216 -6.53 0.36 9.23
C THR A 216 -5.58 -0.76 8.85
N VAL A 217 -4.28 -0.46 8.83
CA VAL A 217 -3.21 -1.35 8.39
C VAL A 217 -2.37 -1.72 9.61
N TRP A 218 -2.09 -3.02 9.76
CA TRP A 218 -1.19 -3.58 10.74
C TRP A 218 -0.08 -4.34 10.03
N THR A 219 1.17 -4.11 10.43
CA THR A 219 2.33 -4.88 9.99
C THR A 219 2.98 -5.51 11.21
N ASP A 220 3.13 -6.83 11.22
CA ASP A 220 3.87 -7.54 12.28
C ASP A 220 5.35 -7.11 12.31
N HIS A 221 5.98 -7.12 13.49
CA HIS A 221 7.36 -6.67 13.68
C HIS A 221 8.24 -7.66 14.46
N GLY A 222 9.54 -7.62 14.24
CA GLY A 222 10.54 -8.01 15.23
C GLY A 222 10.78 -9.51 15.35
N ASN A 223 11.40 -9.92 16.45
CA ASN A 223 11.73 -11.32 16.70
C ASN A 223 10.63 -12.02 17.52
N GLN A 224 10.90 -13.24 18.01
CA GLN A 224 9.90 -14.04 18.75
C GLN A 224 9.44 -13.40 20.09
N SER A 225 10.01 -12.26 20.48
CA SER A 225 9.59 -11.44 21.62
C SER A 225 8.34 -10.61 21.33
N ASN A 226 8.04 -10.31 20.06
CA ASN A 226 6.86 -9.55 19.62
C ASN A 226 5.64 -10.47 19.57
N VAL A 227 5.26 -10.97 20.75
CA VAL A 227 4.20 -11.97 20.92
C VAL A 227 2.80 -11.45 20.59
N ASP A 228 2.64 -10.13 20.46
CA ASP A 228 1.42 -9.45 20.03
C ASP A 228 1.18 -9.54 18.52
N ASN A 229 2.19 -9.93 17.73
CA ASN A 229 2.03 -10.24 16.30
C ASN A 229 0.97 -11.31 16.05
N PHE A 230 0.38 -11.30 14.85
CA PHE A 230 -0.65 -12.26 14.47
C PHE A 230 -0.87 -12.43 12.97
N GLY A 231 -1.41 -13.59 12.61
CA GLY A 231 -1.88 -13.91 11.27
C GLY A 231 -1.17 -15.10 10.64
N ALA A 232 0.06 -15.40 11.06
CA ALA A 232 0.82 -16.57 10.61
C ALA A 232 0.92 -17.68 11.67
N TRP A 233 0.20 -17.56 12.81
CA TRP A 233 0.16 -18.60 13.82
C TRP A 233 -0.18 -19.97 13.22
N GLY A 234 0.69 -20.95 13.46
CA GLY A 234 0.47 -22.33 13.00
C GLY A 234 0.89 -22.60 11.56
N VAL A 235 1.31 -21.58 10.79
CA VAL A 235 1.89 -21.77 9.44
C VAL A 235 3.19 -22.57 9.53
N SER A 236 4.02 -22.29 10.54
CA SER A 236 5.23 -23.06 10.83
C SER A 236 5.53 -23.04 12.33
N ARG A 237 6.55 -23.79 12.77
CA ARG A 237 7.01 -23.73 14.17
C ARG A 237 7.56 -22.36 14.54
N PHE A 238 8.15 -21.65 13.58
CA PHE A 238 8.72 -20.31 13.81
C PHE A 238 7.64 -19.35 14.28
N TYR A 239 6.50 -19.28 13.58
CA TYR A 239 5.39 -18.36 13.86
C TYR A 239 4.56 -18.69 15.12
N ARG A 240 4.98 -19.66 15.95
CA ARG A 240 4.35 -19.95 17.25
C ARG A 240 4.64 -18.89 18.32
N TYR A 241 5.30 -17.80 17.98
CA TYR A 241 5.40 -16.66 18.88
C TYR A 241 4.22 -15.68 18.70
N GLN A 242 3.59 -15.67 17.52
CA GLN A 242 2.51 -14.75 17.13
C GLN A 242 1.19 -15.06 17.84
N GLN A 243 1.08 -14.70 19.11
CA GLN A 243 -0.02 -15.07 19.98
C GLN A 243 -1.16 -14.03 20.01
N GLY A 244 -1.01 -12.91 19.28
CA GLY A 244 -1.96 -11.80 19.26
C GLY A 244 -3.38 -12.15 18.82
N ALA A 245 -3.55 -13.29 18.17
CA ALA A 245 -4.84 -13.82 17.74
C ALA A 245 -5.29 -15.11 18.44
N LEU A 246 -4.60 -15.57 19.48
CA LEU A 246 -4.97 -16.79 20.19
C LEU A 246 -5.90 -16.53 21.37
N PRO A 247 -7.13 -17.06 21.36
CA PRO A 247 -7.99 -17.04 22.54
C PRO A 247 -7.28 -17.69 23.72
N GLY A 248 -7.26 -17.00 24.86
CA GLY A 248 -6.66 -17.50 26.10
C GLY A 248 -5.16 -17.24 26.25
N SER A 249 -4.47 -16.71 25.22
CA SER A 249 -3.12 -16.18 25.41
C SER A 249 -3.17 -14.89 26.24
N PRO A 250 -2.23 -14.66 27.18
CA PRO A 250 -2.10 -13.37 27.86
C PRO A 250 -1.74 -12.23 26.89
N TYR A 251 -1.35 -12.57 25.65
CA TYR A 251 -0.96 -11.63 24.60
C TYR A 251 -2.03 -11.44 23.51
N HIS A 252 -3.21 -12.06 23.66
CA HIS A 252 -4.32 -11.85 22.73
C HIS A 252 -4.63 -10.35 22.62
N VAL A 253 -4.76 -9.80 21.41
CA VAL A 253 -5.01 -8.35 21.14
C VAL A 253 -6.00 -8.07 20.02
N THR A 254 -6.30 -9.05 19.18
CA THR A 254 -7.20 -8.89 18.03
C THR A 254 -8.66 -8.60 18.42
N ASP A 255 -9.05 -8.90 19.66
CA ASP A 255 -10.32 -8.47 20.21
C ASP A 255 -10.40 -6.95 20.46
N LEU A 256 -9.27 -6.25 20.55
CA LEU A 256 -9.18 -4.79 20.62
C LEU A 256 -8.99 -4.18 19.22
N LEU A 257 -8.06 -4.74 18.44
CA LEU A 257 -7.63 -4.15 17.15
C LEU A 257 -8.72 -4.16 16.08
N ILE A 258 -9.47 -5.26 15.97
CA ILE A 258 -10.48 -5.39 14.91
C ILE A 258 -11.67 -4.46 15.14
N PRO A 259 -12.25 -4.36 16.36
CA PRO A 259 -13.27 -3.34 16.65
C PRO A 259 -12.77 -1.90 16.51
N TYR A 260 -11.50 -1.63 16.86
CA TYR A 260 -10.88 -0.31 16.68
C TYR A 260 -10.85 0.13 15.21
N GLY A 261 -10.56 -0.81 14.29
CA GLY A 261 -10.61 -0.54 12.85
C GLY A 261 -9.50 -1.17 12.01
N ILE A 262 -8.64 -2.01 12.58
CA ILE A 262 -7.66 -2.76 11.79
C ILE A 262 -8.40 -3.71 10.84
N ARG A 263 -8.09 -3.59 9.55
CA ARG A 263 -8.70 -4.36 8.46
C ARG A 263 -7.69 -5.14 7.64
N PHE A 264 -6.47 -4.62 7.53
CA PHE A 264 -5.40 -5.17 6.70
C PHE A 264 -4.22 -5.58 7.58
N VAL A 265 -3.69 -6.79 7.36
CA VAL A 265 -2.64 -7.38 8.19
C VAL A 265 -1.56 -7.97 7.29
N TRP A 266 -0.32 -7.57 7.49
CA TRP A 266 0.83 -8.30 7.00
C TRP A 266 1.42 -9.11 8.15
N ALA A 267 1.33 -10.42 8.03
CA ALA A 267 1.61 -11.37 9.11
C ALA A 267 3.07 -11.87 9.14
N ASP A 268 4.01 -11.03 8.72
CA ASP A 268 5.44 -11.38 8.65
C ASP A 268 5.76 -12.57 7.72
N ILE A 269 4.95 -12.73 6.66
CA ILE A 269 5.16 -13.77 5.65
C ILE A 269 5.97 -13.16 4.49
N PRO A 270 7.16 -13.69 4.18
CA PRO A 270 7.98 -13.18 3.08
C PRO A 270 7.33 -13.43 1.73
N SER A 271 7.61 -12.54 0.78
CA SER A 271 7.31 -12.76 -0.64
C SER A 271 8.43 -12.25 -1.53
N ALA A 272 8.72 -13.03 -2.57
CA ALA A 272 9.62 -12.67 -3.66
C ALA A 272 8.89 -12.29 -4.95
N ARG A 273 7.56 -12.18 -4.91
CA ARG A 273 6.75 -11.76 -6.06
C ARG A 273 6.46 -10.26 -5.95
N PHE A 274 6.89 -9.50 -6.96
CA PHE A 274 6.80 -8.04 -6.95
C PHE A 274 5.38 -7.51 -7.14
N GLY A 275 4.64 -8.03 -8.12
CA GLY A 275 3.27 -7.61 -8.45
C GLY A 275 2.24 -8.73 -8.33
N TYR A 276 0.99 -8.37 -8.02
CA TYR A 276 -0.14 -9.29 -7.94
C TYR A 276 -1.39 -8.71 -8.63
N PRO A 277 -2.26 -9.55 -9.24
CA PRO A 277 -3.54 -9.09 -9.76
C PRO A 277 -4.46 -8.55 -8.67
N SER A 278 -4.29 -9.02 -7.43
CA SER A 278 -4.90 -8.54 -6.18
C SER A 278 -3.87 -8.71 -5.08
N ILE A 279 -3.52 -7.65 -4.36
CA ILE A 279 -2.51 -7.70 -3.30
C ILE A 279 -3.06 -8.23 -1.98
N ILE A 280 -4.39 -8.23 -1.83
CA ILE A 280 -5.11 -8.70 -0.65
C ILE A 280 -5.59 -10.16 -0.79
N TYR A 281 -5.72 -10.86 0.33
CA TYR A 281 -6.34 -12.18 0.45
C TYR A 281 -7.12 -12.32 1.77
N PRO A 282 -8.21 -13.11 1.83
CA PRO A 282 -8.92 -13.31 3.09
C PRO A 282 -8.04 -14.09 4.07
N LEU A 283 -7.92 -13.58 5.30
CA LEU A 283 -7.18 -14.22 6.39
C LEU A 283 -8.15 -14.51 7.54
N ARG A 284 -8.19 -15.76 7.99
CA ARG A 284 -8.96 -16.18 9.16
C ARG A 284 -8.01 -16.38 10.34
N LEU A 285 -8.27 -15.67 11.42
CA LEU A 285 -7.45 -15.68 12.62
C LEU A 285 -7.85 -16.85 13.55
N PRO A 286 -6.94 -17.32 14.41
CA PRO A 286 -7.25 -18.39 15.37
C PRO A 286 -8.43 -18.12 16.31
N ASP A 287 -8.72 -16.86 16.63
CA ASP A 287 -9.90 -16.46 17.41
C ASP A 287 -11.21 -16.41 16.60
N GLY A 288 -11.16 -16.78 15.32
CA GLY A 288 -12.29 -16.86 14.42
C GLY A 288 -12.63 -15.55 13.69
N ARG A 289 -11.98 -14.43 14.05
CA ARG A 289 -12.12 -13.16 13.31
C ARG A 289 -11.53 -13.29 11.91
N LYS A 290 -12.00 -12.42 11.01
CA LYS A 290 -11.49 -12.32 9.64
C LYS A 290 -10.90 -10.95 9.42
N VAL A 291 -9.82 -10.91 8.65
CA VAL A 291 -9.15 -9.70 8.17
C VAL A 291 -8.72 -9.91 6.72
N TRP A 292 -8.29 -8.84 6.07
CA TRP A 292 -7.55 -8.94 4.83
C TRP A 292 -6.07 -9.15 5.15
N GLY A 293 -5.50 -10.29 4.80
CA GLY A 293 -4.06 -10.41 4.63
C GLY A 293 -3.62 -9.64 3.39
N PHE A 294 -2.38 -9.15 3.35
CA PHE A 294 -1.81 -8.58 2.13
C PHE A 294 -0.36 -8.98 1.90
N TRP A 295 0.07 -8.91 0.64
CA TRP A 295 1.45 -9.21 0.23
C TRP A 295 2.31 -7.95 0.22
N ARG A 296 3.55 -8.08 0.69
CA ARG A 296 4.63 -7.11 0.51
C ARG A 296 5.77 -7.81 -0.22
N TYR A 297 6.41 -7.15 -1.16
CA TYR A 297 7.69 -7.60 -1.70
C TYR A 297 8.77 -7.34 -0.66
N THR A 298 9.31 -8.40 -0.07
CA THR A 298 10.27 -8.34 1.05
C THR A 298 11.60 -9.01 0.73
N SER A 299 11.62 -9.90 -0.27
CA SER A 299 12.77 -10.75 -0.58
C SER A 299 13.01 -10.81 -2.09
N SER A 300 14.28 -10.95 -2.50
CA SER A 300 14.65 -11.18 -3.91
C SER A 300 14.49 -12.63 -4.32
N SER A 301 14.54 -13.54 -3.35
CA SER A 301 14.36 -14.97 -3.54
C SER A 301 14.08 -15.66 -2.21
N ILE A 302 13.46 -16.84 -2.31
CA ILE A 302 13.27 -17.77 -1.20
C ILE A 302 14.00 -19.05 -1.60
N ASP A 303 14.92 -19.52 -0.77
CA ASP A 303 15.73 -20.68 -1.08
C ASP A 303 14.95 -22.00 -0.90
N LYS A 304 15.58 -23.13 -1.21
CA LYS A 304 14.93 -24.46 -1.10
C LYS A 304 14.59 -24.88 0.32
N ARG A 305 15.13 -24.20 1.33
CA ARG A 305 14.88 -24.42 2.77
C ARG A 305 13.78 -23.50 3.30
N GLY A 306 13.36 -22.51 2.50
CA GLY A 306 12.39 -21.50 2.90
C GLY A 306 13.04 -20.24 3.47
N ASP A 307 14.38 -20.13 3.42
CA ASP A 307 15.11 -18.96 3.89
C ASP A 307 14.99 -17.83 2.86
N SER A 308 14.69 -16.63 3.34
CA SER A 308 14.46 -15.46 2.48
C SER A 308 15.73 -14.63 2.33
N HIS A 309 16.04 -14.27 1.08
CA HIS A 309 17.03 -13.25 0.79
C HIS A 309 16.37 -11.87 0.85
N TRP A 310 16.29 -11.32 2.06
CA TRP A 310 15.63 -10.04 2.35
C TRP A 310 16.25 -8.87 1.57
N VAL A 311 15.40 -8.00 1.03
CA VAL A 311 15.78 -6.79 0.26
C VAL A 311 14.93 -5.58 0.67
N TRP A 312 14.73 -5.45 1.97
CA TRP A 312 13.89 -4.41 2.60
C TRP A 312 14.72 -3.35 3.35
N SER A 313 15.97 -3.14 2.95
CA SER A 313 16.77 -1.99 3.42
C SER A 313 16.68 -0.82 2.42
N VAL A 314 17.07 0.38 2.84
CA VAL A 314 17.16 1.52 1.90
C VAL A 314 18.21 1.31 0.82
N ASP A 315 19.30 0.61 1.11
CA ASP A 315 20.36 0.30 0.16
C ASP A 315 19.86 -0.59 -1.00
N ASP A 316 18.88 -1.45 -0.71
CA ASP A 316 18.31 -2.37 -1.68
C ASP A 316 17.23 -1.72 -2.56
N LEU A 317 16.75 -0.51 -2.25
CA LEU A 317 15.66 0.12 -2.99
C LEU A 317 15.94 0.25 -4.50
N SER A 318 17.20 0.47 -4.90
CA SER A 318 17.58 0.49 -6.32
C SER A 318 17.50 -0.87 -7.02
N GLN A 319 17.56 -1.97 -6.26
CA GLN A 319 17.39 -3.34 -6.76
C GLN A 319 15.90 -3.74 -6.78
N VAL A 320 15.07 -3.10 -5.95
CA VAL A 320 13.62 -3.34 -5.89
C VAL A 320 12.86 -2.48 -6.88
N LEU A 321 13.10 -1.17 -6.92
CA LEU A 321 12.42 -0.22 -7.80
C LEU A 321 13.16 -0.08 -9.14
N THR A 322 13.29 -1.19 -9.87
CA THR A 322 13.91 -1.20 -11.20
C THR A 322 12.89 -0.88 -12.28
N ILE A 323 13.34 -0.35 -13.43
CA ILE A 323 12.45 -0.14 -14.58
C ILE A 323 11.78 -1.43 -15.02
N ARG A 324 12.47 -2.58 -14.91
CA ARG A 324 11.92 -3.89 -15.24
C ARG A 324 10.70 -4.22 -14.37
N HIS A 325 10.85 -4.15 -13.05
CA HIS A 325 9.74 -4.43 -12.13
C HIS A 325 8.55 -3.49 -12.35
N LEU A 326 8.82 -2.21 -12.58
CA LEU A 326 7.78 -1.20 -12.85
C LEU A 326 7.03 -1.51 -14.16
N LEU A 327 7.74 -1.88 -15.24
CA LEU A 327 7.11 -2.30 -16.50
C LEU A 327 6.34 -3.61 -16.36
N GLU A 328 6.84 -4.56 -15.57
CA GLU A 328 6.16 -5.85 -15.33
C GLU A 328 4.79 -5.64 -14.68
N ILE A 329 4.67 -4.78 -13.67
CA ILE A 329 3.37 -4.50 -13.05
C ILE A 329 2.45 -3.67 -13.93
N GLU A 330 3.02 -2.77 -14.74
CA GLU A 330 2.25 -1.99 -15.71
C GLU A 330 1.61 -2.91 -16.75
N TRP A 331 2.40 -3.80 -17.37
CA TRP A 331 1.92 -4.76 -18.38
C TRP A 331 1.00 -5.82 -17.79
N GLY A 332 1.28 -6.28 -16.57
CA GLY A 332 0.44 -7.25 -15.86
C GLY A 332 -0.86 -6.65 -15.30
N HIS A 333 -1.02 -5.33 -15.36
CA HIS A 333 -2.04 -4.60 -14.64
C HIS A 333 -2.09 -5.02 -13.16
N GLU A 334 -0.97 -4.93 -12.45
CA GLU A 334 -0.82 -5.46 -11.10
C GLU A 334 -0.74 -4.37 -10.02
N TYR A 335 -1.04 -4.78 -8.79
CA TYR A 335 -0.76 -4.06 -7.57
C TYR A 335 0.61 -4.49 -7.04
N ALA A 336 1.38 -3.57 -6.46
CA ALA A 336 2.62 -3.86 -5.74
C ALA A 336 2.66 -3.11 -4.40
N ILE A 337 3.26 -3.73 -3.40
CA ILE A 337 3.62 -3.07 -2.14
C ILE A 337 5.07 -3.45 -1.85
N VAL A 338 5.96 -2.47 -1.76
CA VAL A 338 7.37 -2.67 -1.45
C VAL A 338 7.58 -2.50 0.05
N ALA A 339 8.11 -3.52 0.71
CA ALA A 339 8.60 -3.41 2.08
C ALA A 339 9.97 -2.75 2.12
N THR A 340 10.18 -1.83 3.05
CA THR A 340 11.49 -1.25 3.33
C THR A 340 11.52 -0.65 4.73
N HIS A 341 12.68 -0.24 5.21
CA HIS A 341 12.84 0.56 6.42
C HIS A 341 13.42 1.91 6.00
N LEU A 342 12.59 2.90 5.62
CA LEU A 342 13.10 4.16 5.05
C LEU A 342 14.06 4.89 5.99
N CYS A 343 13.88 4.70 7.30
CA CYS A 343 14.67 5.31 8.35
C CYS A 343 15.83 4.43 8.85
N SER A 344 16.15 3.27 8.27
CA SER A 344 17.14 2.36 8.86
C SER A 344 18.59 2.87 8.81
N ASP A 345 18.92 3.75 7.88
CA ASP A 345 20.28 4.31 7.80
C ASP A 345 20.50 5.32 8.93
N ASN A 346 21.65 5.22 9.56
CA ASN A 346 22.07 6.09 10.64
C ASN A 346 22.82 7.32 10.15
N ASP A 347 23.06 7.47 8.85
CA ASP A 347 23.76 8.62 8.31
C ASP A 347 23.00 9.96 8.46
N VAL A 348 23.75 11.05 8.34
CA VAL A 348 23.19 12.42 8.31
C VAL A 348 22.13 12.54 7.21
N ASN A 349 22.36 11.86 6.09
CA ASN A 349 21.41 11.75 4.99
C ASN A 349 20.89 10.31 4.92
N PRO A 350 19.66 10.02 5.41
CA PRO A 350 19.20 8.66 5.64
C PRO A 350 18.82 7.90 4.36
N LEU A 351 18.79 8.57 3.20
CA LEU A 351 18.61 7.91 1.92
C LEU A 351 19.90 8.03 1.08
N PRO A 352 20.52 6.91 0.72
CA PRO A 352 21.68 6.91 -0.16
C PRO A 352 21.30 7.31 -1.59
N GLY A 353 22.28 7.76 -2.38
CA GLY A 353 22.04 8.32 -3.71
C GLY A 353 21.35 7.35 -4.69
N ASN A 354 21.60 6.05 -4.57
CA ASN A 354 20.92 5.01 -5.35
C ASN A 354 19.45 4.86 -4.95
N ALA A 355 19.10 4.93 -3.66
CA ALA A 355 17.72 4.93 -3.19
C ALA A 355 16.97 6.17 -3.70
N VAL A 356 17.60 7.35 -3.63
CA VAL A 356 17.06 8.60 -4.20
C VAL A 356 16.79 8.45 -5.70
N ALA A 357 17.72 7.88 -6.47
CA ALA A 357 17.55 7.64 -7.90
C ALA A 357 16.40 6.65 -8.20
N ALA A 358 16.24 5.61 -7.40
CA ALA A 358 15.17 4.62 -7.52
C ALA A 358 13.79 5.24 -7.26
N LEU A 359 13.68 6.08 -6.22
CA LEU A 359 12.46 6.81 -5.90
C LEU A 359 12.12 7.87 -6.97
N ARG A 360 13.13 8.47 -7.60
CA ARG A 360 12.92 9.35 -8.78
C ARG A 360 12.40 8.61 -9.98
N LEU A 361 12.89 7.41 -10.24
CA LEU A 361 12.36 6.56 -11.29
C LEU A 361 10.87 6.27 -11.05
N LEU A 362 10.51 5.92 -9.81
CA LEU A 362 9.10 5.74 -9.42
C LEU A 362 8.28 7.02 -9.61
N GLN A 363 8.81 8.18 -9.20
CA GLN A 363 8.19 9.48 -9.42
C GLN A 363 7.92 9.74 -10.91
N HIS A 364 8.88 9.42 -11.78
CA HIS A 364 8.73 9.57 -13.22
C HIS A 364 7.56 8.71 -13.75
N GLN A 365 7.48 7.44 -13.33
CA GLN A 365 6.37 6.56 -13.73
C GLN A 365 5.00 7.08 -13.25
N TYR A 366 4.96 7.67 -12.04
CA TYR A 366 3.76 8.31 -11.52
C TYR A 366 3.34 9.55 -12.32
N LEU A 367 4.27 10.46 -12.61
CA LEU A 367 3.98 11.69 -13.34
C LEU A 367 3.63 11.42 -14.80
N ALA A 368 4.21 10.39 -15.41
CA ALA A 368 3.89 9.96 -16.77
C ALA A 368 2.55 9.21 -16.87
N GLY A 369 1.90 8.90 -15.74
CA GLY A 369 0.58 8.26 -15.73
C GLY A 369 0.61 6.74 -15.90
N HIS A 370 1.77 6.09 -15.72
CA HIS A 370 1.91 4.63 -15.84
C HIS A 370 1.46 3.92 -14.56
N ILE A 371 2.02 4.35 -13.41
CA ILE A 371 1.81 3.69 -12.12
C ILE A 371 1.30 4.71 -11.10
N LEU A 372 0.13 4.43 -10.51
CA LEU A 372 -0.38 5.25 -9.42
C LEU A 372 0.38 4.92 -8.13
N VAL A 373 1.06 5.90 -7.56
CA VAL A 373 1.69 5.79 -6.25
C VAL A 373 0.73 6.32 -5.20
N ALA A 374 0.43 5.50 -4.20
CA ALA A 374 -0.45 5.85 -3.10
C ALA A 374 0.04 5.24 -1.80
N ARG A 375 -0.33 5.85 -0.67
CA ARG A 375 -0.04 5.28 0.65
C ARG A 375 -0.72 3.92 0.82
N THR A 376 -0.13 3.06 1.63
CA THR A 376 -0.48 1.64 1.77
C THR A 376 -1.97 1.44 2.03
N SER A 377 -2.56 2.20 2.96
CA SER A 377 -4.00 2.14 3.28
C SER A 377 -4.91 2.46 2.10
N ARG A 378 -4.56 3.46 1.27
CA ARG A 378 -5.35 3.85 0.10
C ARG A 378 -5.30 2.77 -0.98
N LEU A 379 -4.13 2.19 -1.23
CA LEU A 379 -3.98 1.11 -2.19
C LEU A 379 -4.79 -0.12 -1.77
N LEU A 380 -4.66 -0.55 -0.52
CA LEU A 380 -5.36 -1.71 0.03
C LEU A 380 -6.89 -1.51 0.00
N GLN A 381 -7.37 -0.35 0.44
CA GLN A 381 -8.78 -0.01 0.39
C GLN A 381 -9.31 0.05 -1.05
N TYR A 382 -8.53 0.61 -1.98
CA TYR A 382 -8.91 0.62 -3.39
C TYR A 382 -8.99 -0.79 -3.96
N ASN A 383 -8.04 -1.68 -3.63
CA ASN A 383 -8.07 -3.06 -4.10
C ASN A 383 -9.35 -3.79 -3.63
N VAL A 384 -9.79 -3.58 -2.38
CA VAL A 384 -11.09 -4.10 -1.89
C VAL A 384 -12.24 -3.52 -2.71
N THR A 385 -12.32 -2.18 -2.81
CA THR A 385 -13.40 -1.52 -3.55
C THR A 385 -13.46 -2.04 -4.98
N GLN A 386 -12.36 -1.99 -5.72
CA GLN A 386 -12.27 -2.36 -7.12
C GLN A 386 -12.70 -3.82 -7.36
N ARG A 387 -12.41 -4.72 -6.43
CA ARG A 387 -12.72 -6.14 -6.60
C ARG A 387 -14.17 -6.48 -6.26
N TYR A 388 -14.77 -5.75 -5.32
CA TYR A 388 -16.07 -6.10 -4.74
C TYR A 388 -17.14 -5.02 -4.91
N LEU A 389 -16.90 -4.02 -5.75
CA LEU A 389 -17.88 -2.98 -6.07
C LEU A 389 -19.09 -3.58 -6.80
N GLN A 390 -20.28 -3.26 -6.31
CA GLN A 390 -21.55 -3.60 -6.93
C GLN A 390 -22.15 -2.37 -7.60
N TYR A 391 -22.54 -2.52 -8.86
CA TYR A 391 -23.22 -1.48 -9.62
C TYR A 391 -24.14 -2.09 -10.68
N TYR A 392 -25.09 -1.28 -11.15
CA TYR A 392 -25.86 -1.57 -12.35
C TYR A 392 -25.96 -0.32 -13.23
N VAL A 393 -26.42 -0.48 -14.48
CA VAL A 393 -26.50 0.63 -15.43
C VAL A 393 -27.92 0.75 -15.95
N THR A 394 -28.51 1.94 -15.84
CA THR A 394 -29.76 2.29 -16.53
C THR A 394 -29.43 3.05 -17.81
N ARG A 395 -30.25 2.87 -18.85
CA ARG A 395 -30.01 3.45 -20.17
C ARG A 395 -31.28 4.12 -20.69
N SER A 396 -31.11 5.30 -21.26
CA SER A 396 -32.08 5.92 -22.16
C SER A 396 -31.47 6.02 -23.56
N HIS A 397 -32.26 6.47 -24.55
CA HIS A 397 -31.71 6.71 -25.89
C HIS A 397 -30.59 7.76 -25.91
N GLN A 398 -30.54 8.64 -24.90
CA GLN A 398 -29.62 9.78 -24.88
C GLN A 398 -28.47 9.58 -23.90
N GLU A 399 -28.67 8.85 -22.79
CA GLU A 399 -27.75 8.84 -21.65
C GLU A 399 -27.64 7.45 -21.00
N ALA A 400 -26.55 7.24 -20.25
CA ALA A 400 -26.38 6.09 -19.36
C ALA A 400 -26.08 6.56 -17.93
N VAL A 401 -26.66 5.90 -16.93
CA VAL A 401 -26.41 6.18 -15.52
C VAL A 401 -25.87 4.92 -14.85
N ILE A 402 -24.70 5.03 -14.23
CA ILE A 402 -24.04 3.96 -13.47
C ILE A 402 -24.45 4.13 -12.00
N HIS A 403 -25.23 3.21 -11.48
CA HIS A 403 -25.69 3.22 -10.09
C HIS A 403 -24.80 2.33 -9.23
N ILE A 404 -23.94 2.95 -8.42
CA ILE A 404 -23.10 2.24 -7.45
C ILE A 404 -23.94 1.95 -6.22
N THR A 405 -24.08 0.68 -5.87
CA THR A 405 -25.00 0.22 -4.81
C THR A 405 -24.28 -0.23 -3.55
N GLY A 406 -23.05 -0.72 -3.64
CA GLY A 406 -22.32 -1.16 -2.45
C GLY A 406 -21.00 -1.83 -2.72
N ILE A 407 -20.35 -2.27 -1.66
CA ILE A 407 -19.11 -3.07 -1.71
C ILE A 407 -19.41 -4.39 -1.00
N ALA A 408 -19.47 -5.49 -1.75
CA ALA A 408 -19.73 -6.83 -1.21
C ALA A 408 -18.44 -7.49 -0.70
N ASP A 409 -17.84 -6.91 0.34
CA ASP A 409 -16.58 -7.38 0.92
C ASP A 409 -16.78 -8.78 1.57
N PRO A 410 -16.10 -9.86 1.11
CA PRO A 410 -16.27 -11.21 1.67
C PRO A 410 -15.68 -11.39 3.09
N VAL A 411 -14.86 -10.46 3.56
CA VAL A 411 -14.26 -10.47 4.91
C VAL A 411 -15.17 -9.75 5.89
N PHE A 412 -15.60 -8.53 5.55
CA PHE A 412 -16.36 -7.65 6.45
C PHE A 412 -17.85 -7.54 6.12
N GLY A 413 -18.33 -8.30 5.13
CA GLY A 413 -19.71 -8.25 4.66
C GLY A 413 -19.97 -7.05 3.75
N TRP A 414 -21.22 -6.93 3.32
CA TRP A 414 -21.64 -5.82 2.48
C TRP A 414 -21.54 -4.48 3.23
N GLN A 415 -21.04 -3.45 2.56
CA GLN A 415 -20.89 -2.09 3.10
C GLN A 415 -21.49 -1.05 2.15
N PRO A 416 -22.19 -0.03 2.68
CA PRO A 416 -22.61 1.11 1.88
C PRO A 416 -21.36 1.85 1.38
N PRO A 417 -21.33 2.27 0.10
CA PRO A 417 -20.15 2.89 -0.46
C PRO A 417 -20.08 4.35 -0.01
N THR A 418 -18.91 4.77 0.50
CA THR A 418 -18.63 6.19 0.74
C THR A 418 -17.85 6.78 -0.43
N LEU A 419 -17.90 8.11 -0.59
CA LEU A 419 -17.10 8.78 -1.60
C LEU A 419 -15.59 8.46 -1.46
N ALA A 420 -15.09 8.31 -0.23
CA ALA A 420 -13.69 7.95 0.02
C ALA A 420 -13.34 6.56 -0.52
N ASN A 421 -14.26 5.59 -0.40
CA ASN A 421 -14.06 4.26 -0.97
C ASN A 421 -14.00 4.30 -2.50
N LEU A 422 -14.75 5.20 -3.13
CA LEU A 422 -14.96 5.26 -4.57
C LEU A 422 -13.96 6.15 -5.32
N ARG A 423 -13.03 6.82 -4.63
CA ARG A 423 -11.97 7.61 -5.27
C ARG A 423 -11.22 6.73 -6.27
N GLY A 424 -11.10 7.21 -7.51
CA GLY A 424 -10.43 6.51 -8.61
C GLY A 424 -11.24 5.44 -9.32
N VAL A 425 -12.43 5.07 -8.82
CA VAL A 425 -13.32 4.14 -9.53
C VAL A 425 -13.68 4.76 -10.87
N THR A 426 -13.42 4.01 -11.95
CA THR A 426 -13.52 4.52 -13.33
C THR A 426 -14.17 3.45 -14.21
N PHE A 427 -15.08 3.87 -15.09
CA PHE A 427 -15.82 3.00 -16.00
C PHE A 427 -15.57 3.39 -17.44
N TYR A 428 -15.34 2.40 -18.30
CA TYR A 428 -15.31 2.59 -19.74
C TYR A 428 -16.72 2.83 -20.27
N THR A 429 -16.86 3.83 -21.13
CA THR A 429 -18.14 4.20 -21.75
C THR A 429 -17.93 4.75 -23.16
N SER A 430 -18.90 4.54 -24.05
CA SER A 430 -18.86 5.02 -25.43
C SER A 430 -18.91 6.55 -25.52
N ASP A 431 -19.52 7.20 -24.53
CA ASP A 431 -19.63 8.66 -24.47
C ASP A 431 -19.62 9.13 -23.01
N PRO A 432 -18.46 9.55 -22.48
CA PRO A 432 -18.35 10.05 -21.13
C PRO A 432 -19.27 11.23 -20.90
N ALA A 433 -19.41 12.16 -21.85
CA ALA A 433 -20.22 13.37 -21.66
C ALA A 433 -21.69 13.07 -21.39
N ARG A 434 -22.21 11.96 -21.94
CA ARG A 434 -23.57 11.45 -21.76
C ARG A 434 -23.67 10.29 -20.77
N THR A 435 -22.67 10.12 -19.92
CA THR A 435 -22.67 9.13 -18.83
C THR A 435 -22.64 9.84 -17.48
N GLN A 436 -23.43 9.35 -16.53
CA GLN A 436 -23.49 9.81 -15.13
C GLN A 436 -23.10 8.67 -14.18
N ILE A 437 -22.54 9.03 -13.02
CA ILE A 437 -22.31 8.10 -11.90
C ILE A 437 -23.16 8.57 -10.72
N ASP A 438 -23.95 7.64 -10.19
CA ASP A 438 -24.75 7.82 -8.99
C ASP A 438 -24.22 6.91 -7.89
N ILE A 439 -24.26 7.42 -6.66
CA ILE A 439 -24.16 6.60 -5.46
C ILE A 439 -25.60 6.38 -5.01
N TRP A 440 -26.07 5.14 -5.11
CA TRP A 440 -27.48 4.80 -5.09
C TRP A 440 -28.25 5.52 -6.19
N ASN A 441 -29.05 6.53 -5.81
CA ASN A 441 -29.84 7.38 -6.69
C ASN A 441 -29.44 8.85 -6.55
N THR A 442 -28.27 9.12 -5.96
CA THR A 442 -27.75 10.48 -5.79
C THR A 442 -26.59 10.69 -6.76
N PRO A 443 -26.71 11.65 -7.70
CA PRO A 443 -25.62 11.99 -8.60
C PRO A 443 -24.37 12.40 -7.82
N VAL A 444 -23.21 11.87 -8.23
CA VAL A 444 -21.92 12.32 -7.68
C VAL A 444 -21.71 13.78 -8.09
N ASN A 445 -21.20 14.59 -7.16
CA ASN A 445 -20.86 15.99 -7.42
C ASN A 445 -20.00 16.11 -8.70
N PRO A 446 -20.41 16.90 -9.71
CA PRO A 446 -19.67 17.07 -10.96
C PRO A 446 -18.21 17.51 -10.79
N ALA A 447 -17.88 18.26 -9.74
CA ALA A 447 -16.50 18.67 -9.43
C ALA A 447 -15.58 17.48 -9.10
N LEU A 448 -16.17 16.35 -8.70
CA LEU A 448 -15.47 15.11 -8.39
C LEU A 448 -15.46 14.13 -9.57
N ILE A 449 -16.19 14.43 -10.65
CA ILE A 449 -16.19 13.61 -11.85
C ILE A 449 -14.98 13.97 -12.72
N GLN A 450 -14.40 12.92 -13.29
CA GLN A 450 -13.36 12.97 -14.31
C GLN A 450 -13.89 12.30 -15.57
N ARG A 451 -13.80 13.00 -16.70
CA ARG A 451 -14.13 12.45 -18.02
C ARG A 451 -12.85 12.36 -18.82
N ASN A 452 -12.58 11.19 -19.37
CA ASN A 452 -11.28 10.88 -19.96
C ASN A 452 -11.44 10.50 -21.44
N PRO A 453 -10.47 10.87 -22.29
CA PRO A 453 -10.35 10.31 -23.62
C PRO A 453 -10.03 8.81 -23.55
N THR A 454 -9.97 8.16 -24.71
CA THR A 454 -9.52 6.76 -24.80
C THR A 454 -8.03 6.65 -24.46
N ASP A 455 -7.67 5.61 -23.71
CA ASP A 455 -6.30 5.17 -23.46
C ASP A 455 -5.87 4.03 -24.42
N GLY A 456 -6.57 3.89 -25.55
CA GLY A 456 -6.40 2.78 -26.49
C GLY A 456 -7.48 1.70 -26.38
N VAL A 457 -8.28 1.70 -25.30
CA VAL A 457 -9.42 0.80 -25.13
C VAL A 457 -10.74 1.52 -25.44
N HIS A 458 -11.22 2.35 -24.52
CA HIS A 458 -12.42 3.17 -24.68
C HIS A 458 -12.27 4.48 -23.90
N PRO A 459 -13.02 5.56 -24.25
CA PRO A 459 -13.20 6.69 -23.34
C PRO A 459 -13.75 6.23 -21.99
N SER A 460 -13.57 7.05 -20.95
CA SER A 460 -14.03 6.66 -19.61
C SER A 460 -14.56 7.83 -18.78
N ILE A 461 -15.34 7.48 -17.75
CA ILE A 461 -15.81 8.38 -16.71
C ILE A 461 -15.44 7.78 -15.35
N GLY A 462 -14.93 8.58 -14.44
CA GLY A 462 -14.59 8.11 -13.10
C GLY A 462 -14.77 9.18 -12.04
N ILE A 463 -14.61 8.75 -10.80
CA ILE A 463 -14.52 9.64 -9.64
C ILE A 463 -13.04 9.97 -9.46
N ARG A 464 -12.70 11.26 -9.48
CA ARG A 464 -11.32 11.75 -9.34
C ARG A 464 -10.62 11.08 -8.17
N TRP A 465 -9.36 10.70 -8.36
CA TRP A 465 -8.49 10.28 -7.27
C TRP A 465 -8.34 11.40 -6.22
N TYR A 466 -7.70 11.08 -5.10
CA TYR A 466 -7.36 12.09 -4.10
C TYR A 466 -6.54 13.22 -4.74
N PRO A 467 -6.82 14.49 -4.40
CA PRO A 467 -5.97 15.58 -4.86
C PRO A 467 -4.55 15.37 -4.30
N PRO A 468 -3.49 15.70 -5.06
CA PRO A 468 -2.14 15.71 -4.53
C PRO A 468 -2.06 16.63 -3.30
N ASP A 469 -1.44 16.15 -2.22
CA ASP A 469 -1.14 16.96 -1.04
C ASP A 469 0.37 17.06 -0.89
N THR A 470 0.92 18.20 -1.29
CA THR A 470 2.36 18.48 -1.25
C THR A 470 2.75 19.43 -0.12
N ARG A 471 1.83 19.65 0.84
CA ARG A 471 2.09 20.47 2.02
C ARG A 471 3.18 19.82 2.86
N ASN A 472 4.09 20.65 3.38
CA ASN A 472 5.06 20.19 4.35
C ASN A 472 4.42 20.21 5.75
N TYR A 473 4.26 19.02 6.33
CA TYR A 473 3.70 18.85 7.67
C TYR A 473 4.75 18.75 8.77
N ALA A 474 6.03 18.66 8.39
CA ALA A 474 7.14 18.41 9.30
C ALA A 474 7.09 19.38 10.49
N VAL A 475 7.10 18.81 11.69
CA VAL A 475 7.18 19.54 12.95
C VAL A 475 8.65 19.68 13.32
N THR A 476 9.16 20.90 13.32
CA THR A 476 10.43 21.19 13.96
C THR A 476 10.19 21.26 15.47
N PRO A 477 10.73 20.35 16.29
CA PRO A 477 10.62 20.51 17.73
C PRO A 477 11.29 21.84 18.13
N PRO A 478 10.77 22.58 19.11
CA PRO A 478 11.49 23.73 19.64
C PRO A 478 12.88 23.26 20.09
N LEU A 479 13.92 24.04 19.77
CA LEU A 479 15.29 23.84 20.25
C LEU A 479 15.31 23.88 21.77
N ARG A 480 14.94 22.79 22.44
CA ARG A 480 15.21 22.58 23.86
C ARG A 480 16.31 21.55 23.94
N ARG A 481 17.42 21.94 24.56
CA ARG A 481 18.41 21.01 25.09
C ARG A 481 17.64 19.93 25.85
N ILE A 482 17.77 18.69 25.39
CA ILE A 482 17.45 17.53 26.21
C ILE A 482 18.51 17.57 27.31
N GLU A 483 18.21 18.24 28.41
CA GLU A 483 18.95 18.01 29.65
C GLU A 483 18.54 16.60 30.10
N VAL A 484 19.45 15.66 29.83
CA VAL A 484 19.42 14.32 30.40
C VAL A 484 19.70 14.50 31.88
N SER A 485 18.66 14.47 32.70
CA SER A 485 18.76 14.36 34.17
C SER A 485 18.66 12.91 34.58
#